data_AF-A0A4P9XIP7-F1
#
_entry.id   AF-A0A4P9XIP7-F1
#
_cell.length_a   1.000
_cell.length_b   1.000
_cell.length_c   1.000
_cell.angle_alpha   90.00
_cell.angle_beta   90.00
_cell.angle_gamma   90.00
#
_symmetry.space_group_name_H-M   'P 1'
#
loop_
_entity.id
_entity.type
_entity.pdbx_description
1 polymer ?
#
loop_
_entity_poly.entity_id
_entity_poly.type
_entity_poly.pdbx_seq_one_letter_code
_entity_poly.pdbx_strand_id
1 'polypeptide(L)'
;WGLAPRGEHSVSPRTISREYALVCHGRFVAQARGEQDYFDPNGLATASEGCKSNALMRCCKDLGIASELWDPSFIRKFKSEVCVDVMTEHATTKKRKKLWRRKDARFEYPYKEI
;
A
#
# COMPACT_ATOMS: atom_id res chain seq x y z
N TRP A 1 0.36 12.10 11.06
CA TRP A 1 0.29 10.73 11.63
C TRP A 1 1.70 10.31 12.02
N GLY A 2 1.87 9.36 12.92
CA GLY A 2 3.19 8.88 13.31
C GLY A 2 3.13 7.60 14.14
N LEU A 3 4.20 6.81 14.08
CA LEU A 3 4.38 5.67 14.96
C LEU A 3 5.03 6.12 16.27
N ALA A 4 4.30 5.96 17.37
CA ALA A 4 4.81 6.11 18.71
C ALA A 4 5.34 4.75 19.20
N PRO A 5 6.62 4.65 19.61
CA PRO A 5 7.12 3.40 20.16
C PRO A 5 6.43 3.03 21.48
N ARG A 6 6.20 1.75 21.68
CA ARG A 6 5.66 1.16 22.90
C ARG A 6 6.73 0.24 23.49
N GLY A 7 7.37 0.70 24.57
CA GLY A 7 8.45 -0.02 25.22
C GLY A 7 9.80 0.05 24.50
N GLU A 8 10.76 -0.72 24.98
CA GLU A 8 12.13 -0.81 24.46
C GLU A 8 12.24 -1.78 23.28
N HIS A 9 13.40 -1.78 22.60
CA HIS A 9 13.68 -2.78 21.58
C HIS A 9 14.01 -4.12 22.23
N SER A 10 13.33 -5.18 21.79
CA SER A 10 13.74 -6.55 22.07
C SER A 10 14.76 -6.96 21.01
N VAL A 11 16.05 -6.88 21.37
CA VAL A 11 17.17 -7.22 20.49
C VAL A 11 17.62 -8.65 20.77
N SER A 12 17.61 -9.49 19.75
CA SER A 12 18.19 -10.83 19.72
C SER A 12 19.36 -10.86 18.72
N PRO A 13 20.31 -11.81 18.79
CA PRO A 13 21.50 -11.80 17.95
C PRO A 13 21.28 -11.73 16.42
N ARG A 14 20.07 -12.06 15.95
CA ARG A 14 19.69 -12.04 14.53
C ARG A 14 18.46 -11.20 14.20
N THR A 15 17.78 -10.65 15.20
CA THR A 15 16.47 -10.01 15.01
C THR A 15 16.27 -8.90 16.01
N ILE A 16 15.71 -7.78 15.56
CA ILE A 16 15.21 -6.72 16.42
C ILE A 16 13.69 -6.64 16.29
N SER A 17 12.98 -6.54 17.42
CA SER A 17 11.53 -6.35 17.42
C SER A 17 11.13 -5.27 18.42
N ARG A 18 10.03 -4.56 18.12
CA ARG A 18 9.46 -3.54 19.00
C ARG A 18 8.00 -3.30 18.66
N GLU A 19 7.21 -2.96 19.68
CA GLU A 19 5.84 -2.52 19.48
C GLU A 19 5.75 -1.04 19.13
N TYR A 20 4.84 -0.71 18.22
CA TYR A 20 4.54 0.64 17.84
C TYR A 20 3.03 0.84 17.82
N ALA A 21 2.59 2.05 18.18
CA ALA A 21 1.23 2.49 18.03
C ALA A 21 1.15 3.57 16.94
N LEU A 22 0.27 3.40 15.97
CA LEU A 22 -0.05 4.42 15.00
C LEU A 22 -0.99 5.44 15.61
N VAL A 23 -0.59 6.71 15.55
CA VAL A 23 -1.37 7.86 16.02
C VAL A 23 -1.64 8.79 14.85
N CYS A 24 -2.92 9.06 14.59
CA CYS A 24 -3.38 9.97 13.55
C CYS A 24 -4.24 11.07 14.19
N HIS A 25 -3.96 12.35 13.89
CA HIS A 25 -4.69 13.49 14.47
C HIS A 25 -4.85 13.43 16.01
N GLY A 26 -3.80 13.00 16.71
CA GLY A 26 -3.80 12.86 18.18
C GLY A 26 -4.60 11.68 18.73
N ARG A 27 -5.16 10.81 17.89
CA ARG A 27 -5.92 9.62 18.29
C ARG A 27 -5.14 8.35 18.04
N PHE A 28 -5.26 7.39 18.96
CA PHE A 28 -4.82 6.02 18.75
C PHE A 28 -5.61 5.40 17.61
N VAL A 29 -4.90 4.74 16.69
CA VAL A 29 -5.50 4.08 15.53
C VAL A 29 -5.33 2.57 15.63
N ALA A 30 -4.09 2.12 15.75
CA ALA A 30 -3.73 0.71 15.71
C ALA A 30 -2.41 0.50 16.47
N GLN A 31 -2.16 -0.74 16.90
CA GLN A 31 -0.91 -1.15 17.53
C GLN A 31 -0.43 -2.44 16.88
N ALA A 32 0.84 -2.47 16.50
CA ALA A 32 1.45 -3.66 15.94
C ALA A 32 2.91 -3.80 16.38
N ARG A 33 3.38 -5.04 16.45
CA ARG A 33 4.79 -5.35 16.63
C ARG A 33 5.48 -5.41 15.27
N GLY A 34 6.52 -4.61 15.12
CA GLY A 34 7.45 -4.68 14.00
C GLY A 34 8.63 -5.57 14.37
N GLU A 35 9.19 -6.20 13.35
CA GLU A 35 10.41 -7.00 13.49
C GLU A 35 11.25 -6.87 12.21
N GLN A 36 12.56 -7.05 12.36
CA GLN A 36 13.51 -7.05 11.26
C GLN A 36 14.70 -7.92 11.61
N ASP A 37 15.07 -8.80 10.69
CA ASP A 37 16.28 -9.60 10.81
C ASP A 37 17.51 -8.80 10.40
N TYR A 38 18.64 -9.08 11.05
CA TYR A 38 19.94 -8.54 10.74
C TYR A 38 21.03 -9.59 10.97
N PHE A 39 22.08 -9.52 10.16
CA PHE A 39 23.17 -10.51 10.18
C PHE A 39 24.48 -9.94 10.74
N ASP A 40 24.71 -8.64 10.59
CA ASP A 40 25.85 -7.91 11.15
C ASP A 40 25.35 -6.98 12.27
N PRO A 41 25.91 -7.05 13.50
CA PRO A 41 25.63 -6.10 14.57
C PRO A 41 25.78 -4.62 14.19
N ASN A 42 26.67 -4.28 13.24
CA ASN A 42 26.80 -2.91 12.73
C ASN A 42 25.54 -2.45 11.96
N GLY A 43 24.73 -3.39 11.48
CA GLY A 43 23.47 -3.15 10.79
C GLY A 43 22.28 -2.85 11.71
N LEU A 44 22.48 -2.78 13.04
CA LEU A 44 21.38 -2.63 14.00
C LEU A 44 20.57 -1.34 13.80
N ALA A 45 21.22 -0.23 13.42
CA ALA A 45 20.53 1.03 13.13
C ALA A 45 19.56 0.89 11.95
N THR A 46 20.02 0.30 10.85
CA THR A 46 19.20 0.00 9.67
C THR A 46 18.08 -0.99 10.02
N ALA A 47 18.40 -2.00 10.82
CA ALA A 47 17.41 -2.98 11.28
C ALA A 47 16.32 -2.35 12.14
N SER A 48 16.65 -1.37 12.98
CA SER A 48 15.69 -0.62 13.79
C SER A 48 14.70 0.16 12.93
N GLU A 49 15.18 0.85 11.89
CA GLU A 49 14.30 1.53 10.92
C GLU A 49 13.46 0.55 10.09
N GLY A 50 14.02 -0.62 9.75
CA GLY A 50 13.28 -1.71 9.11
C GLY A 50 12.15 -2.25 10.00
N CYS A 51 12.43 -2.45 11.28
CA CYS A 51 11.46 -2.88 12.29
C CYS A 51 10.30 -1.87 12.43
N LYS A 52 10.62 -0.57 12.47
CA LYS A 52 9.60 0.51 12.48
C LYS A 52 8.75 0.52 11.20
N SER A 53 9.38 0.37 10.03
CA SER A 53 8.68 0.31 8.74
C SER A 53 7.76 -0.91 8.64
N ASN A 54 8.21 -2.05 9.16
CA ASN A 54 7.40 -3.26 9.24
C ASN A 54 6.14 -3.05 10.11
N ALA A 55 6.28 -2.43 11.28
CA ALA A 55 5.15 -2.10 12.15
C ALA A 55 4.15 -1.15 11.48
N LEU A 56 4.62 -0.17 10.70
CA LEU A 56 3.77 0.79 10.00
C LEU A 56 2.85 0.06 9.01
N MET A 57 3.40 -0.82 8.17
CA MET A 57 2.61 -1.56 7.21
C MET A 57 1.54 -2.43 7.87
N ARG A 58 1.86 -3.04 9.02
CA ARG A 58 0.89 -3.80 9.82
C ARG A 58 -0.24 -2.90 10.34
N CYS A 59 0.09 -1.76 10.96
CA CYS A 59 -0.91 -0.80 11.45
C CYS A 59 -1.82 -0.25 10.33
N CYS A 60 -1.29 -0.07 9.12
CA CYS A 60 -2.09 0.38 7.98
C CYS A 60 -3.14 -0.64 7.50
N LYS A 61 -2.99 -1.93 7.84
CA LYS A 61 -4.01 -2.94 7.56
C LYS A 61 -5.26 -2.70 8.41
N ASP A 62 -5.09 -2.36 9.68
CA ASP A 62 -6.19 -2.09 10.61
C ASP A 62 -6.96 -0.82 10.25
N LEU A 63 -6.30 0.14 9.59
CA LEU A 63 -6.94 1.33 9.04
C LEU A 63 -7.92 1.02 7.89
N GLY A 64 -7.86 -0.17 7.29
CA GLY A 64 -8.62 -0.48 6.09
C GLY A 64 -8.22 0.38 4.88
N ILE A 65 -7.03 1.00 4.88
CA ILE A 65 -6.55 1.72 3.70
C ILE A 65 -6.51 0.73 2.54
N ALA A 66 -7.23 1.07 1.46
CA ALA A 66 -7.41 0.25 0.27
C ALA A 66 -8.28 -1.02 0.40
N SER A 67 -8.96 -1.26 1.53
CA SER A 67 -9.91 -2.39 1.63
C SER A 67 -11.11 -2.21 0.69
N GLU A 68 -11.59 -0.97 0.53
CA GLU A 68 -12.68 -0.62 -0.38
C GLU A 68 -12.34 -0.84 -1.86
N LEU A 69 -11.05 -0.92 -2.24
CA LEU A 69 -10.65 -1.18 -3.63
C LEU A 69 -11.12 -2.54 -4.13
N TRP A 70 -11.46 -3.47 -3.22
CA TRP A 70 -11.98 -4.80 -3.53
C TRP A 70 -13.49 -4.91 -3.35
N ASP A 71 -14.16 -3.88 -2.82
CA ASP A 71 -15.62 -3.86 -2.70
C ASP A 71 -16.25 -3.66 -4.11
N PRO A 72 -17.05 -4.62 -4.59
CA PRO A 72 -17.74 -4.50 -5.88
C PRO A 72 -18.58 -3.23 -5.99
N SER A 73 -19.15 -2.74 -4.89
CA SER A 73 -19.99 -1.53 -4.85
C SER A 73 -19.15 -0.28 -5.08
N PHE A 74 -18.02 -0.17 -4.39
CA PHE A 74 -17.04 0.91 -4.60
C PHE A 74 -16.51 0.90 -6.03
N ILE A 75 -16.08 -0.25 -6.55
CA ILE A 75 -15.53 -0.38 -7.91
C ILE A 75 -16.56 0.06 -8.96
N ARG A 76 -17.83 -0.35 -8.82
CA ARG A 76 -18.90 0.04 -9.75
C ARG A 76 -19.14 1.54 -9.72
N LYS A 77 -19.26 2.13 -8.53
CA LYS A 77 -19.46 3.57 -8.34
C LYS A 77 -18.28 4.38 -8.91
N PHE A 78 -17.06 3.99 -8.59
CA PHE A 78 -15.84 4.61 -9.11
C PHE A 78 -15.79 4.56 -10.64
N LYS A 79 -16.09 3.40 -11.23
CA LYS A 79 -16.13 3.25 -12.69
C LYS A 79 -17.19 4.12 -13.35
N SER A 80 -18.38 4.26 -12.74
CA SER A 80 -19.42 5.13 -13.29
C SER A 80 -19.09 6.62 -13.17
N GLU A 81 -18.47 7.05 -12.07
CA GLU A 81 -18.25 8.47 -11.78
C GLU A 81 -16.94 9.00 -12.40
N VAL A 82 -15.89 8.18 -12.42
CA VAL A 82 -14.51 8.63 -12.71
C VAL A 82 -13.93 8.00 -13.97
N CYS A 83 -14.48 6.88 -14.43
CA CYS A 83 -13.97 6.17 -15.61
C CYS A 83 -14.85 6.36 -16.85
N VAL A 84 -14.28 6.00 -17.99
CA VAL A 84 -14.96 5.85 -19.27
C VAL A 84 -14.61 4.51 -19.88
N ASP A 85 -15.63 3.86 -20.42
CA ASP A 85 -15.53 2.63 -21.18
C ASP A 85 -15.34 2.96 -22.66
N VAL A 86 -14.17 2.65 -23.23
CA VAL A 86 -13.83 3.00 -24.62
C VAL A 86 -13.45 1.75 -25.39
N MET A 87 -13.85 1.69 -26.66
CA MET A 87 -13.36 0.69 -27.58
C MET A 87 -11.93 1.04 -27.98
N THR A 88 -11.01 0.14 -27.71
CA THR A 88 -9.59 0.31 -28.04
C THR A 88 -9.18 -0.68 -29.12
N GLU A 89 -8.22 -0.29 -29.94
CA GLU A 89 -7.56 -1.14 -30.93
C GLU A 89 -6.10 -1.30 -30.59
N HIS A 90 -5.62 -2.54 -30.62
CA HIS A 90 -4.20 -2.83 -30.47
C HIS A 90 -3.45 -2.43 -31.75
N ALA A 91 -2.43 -1.58 -31.62
CA ALA A 91 -1.73 -0.96 -32.75
C ALA A 91 -1.15 -1.99 -33.75
N THR A 92 -0.57 -3.08 -33.25
CA THR A 92 0.03 -4.15 -34.08
C THR A 92 -0.97 -5.22 -34.52
N THR A 93 -1.72 -5.82 -33.60
CA THR A 93 -2.60 -6.96 -33.92
C THR A 93 -3.97 -6.55 -34.45
N LYS A 94 -4.29 -5.24 -34.47
CA LYS A 94 -5.59 -4.70 -34.91
C LYS A 94 -6.81 -5.28 -34.15
N LYS A 95 -6.55 -5.92 -33.00
CA LYS A 95 -7.59 -6.54 -32.18
C LYS A 95 -8.30 -5.44 -31.41
N ARG A 96 -9.63 -5.45 -31.49
CA ARG A 96 -10.48 -4.51 -30.76
C ARG A 96 -10.87 -5.11 -29.41
N LYS A 97 -10.78 -4.30 -28.36
CA LYS A 97 -11.19 -4.68 -27.02
C LYS A 97 -11.78 -3.47 -26.31
N LYS A 98 -12.88 -3.69 -25.59
CA LYS A 98 -13.44 -2.70 -24.68
C LYS A 98 -12.55 -2.62 -23.44
N LEU A 99 -11.95 -1.46 -23.21
CA LEU A 99 -11.13 -1.18 -22.03
C LEU A 99 -11.71 0.03 -21.31
N TRP A 100 -11.43 0.12 -20.01
CA TRP A 100 -11.81 1.27 -19.21
C TRP A 100 -10.55 2.06 -18.85
N ARG A 101 -10.68 3.38 -18.81
CA ARG A 101 -9.66 4.29 -18.29
C ARG A 101 -10.32 5.35 -17.43
N ARG A 102 -9.54 6.05 -16.61
CA ARG A 102 -10.03 7.27 -15.96
C ARG A 102 -10.27 8.36 -17.00
N LYS A 103 -11.20 9.26 -16.69
CA LYS A 103 -11.56 10.41 -17.55
C LYS A 103 -10.36 11.31 -17.88
N ASP A 104 -9.42 11.45 -16.94
CA ASP A 104 -8.20 12.24 -17.04
C ASP A 104 -7.00 11.50 -17.66
N ALA A 105 -7.08 10.18 -17.76
CA ALA A 105 -6.04 9.35 -18.38
C ALA A 105 -6.29 9.20 -19.89
N ARG A 106 -5.27 8.76 -20.62
CA ARG A 106 -5.37 8.31 -22.02
C ARG A 106 -4.78 6.91 -22.14
N PHE A 107 -5.24 6.14 -23.13
CA PHE A 107 -4.57 4.88 -23.44
C PHE A 107 -3.20 5.14 -24.04
N GLU A 108 -2.20 4.43 -23.54
CA GLU A 108 -0.84 4.42 -24.08
C GLU A 108 -0.63 3.24 -25.03
N TYR A 109 0.48 3.27 -25.76
CA TYR A 109 0.89 2.14 -26.59
C TYR A 109 0.89 0.84 -25.75
N PRO A 110 0.29 -0.26 -26.24
CA PRO A 110 -0.11 -0.50 -27.63
C PRO A 110 -1.58 -0.19 -27.97
N TYR A 111 -2.38 0.36 -27.07
CA TYR A 111 -3.82 0.55 -27.27
C TYR A 111 -4.15 1.98 -27.71
N LYS A 112 -4.97 2.11 -28.74
CA LYS A 112 -5.50 3.41 -29.21
C LYS A 112 -7.02 3.41 -29.16
N GLU A 113 -7.60 4.51 -28.73
CA GLU A 113 -9.06 4.73 -28.76
C GLU A 113 -9.55 4.80 -30.21
N ILE A 114 -10.68 4.14 -30.49
CA ILE A 114 -11.45 4.25 -31.74
C ILE A 114 -12.70 5.09 -31.49
#